data_AF-A0A2G9XYG5-F1
#
_entry.id   AF-A0A2G9XYG5-F1
#
_cell.length_a   1.000
_cell.length_b   1.000
_cell.length_c   1.000
_cell.angle_alpha   90.00
_cell.angle_beta   90.00
_cell.angle_gamma   90.00
#
_symmetry.space_group_name_H-M   'P 1'
#
loop_
_entity.id
_entity.type
_entity.pdbx_description
1 polymer ?
#
loop_
_entity_poly.entity_id
_entity_poly.type
_entity_poly.pdbx_seq_one_letter_code
_entity_poly.pdbx_strand_id
1 'polypeptide(L)'
;MIKGGIALIAKIGKVKVRSVLGHHLKIIEKMSEILQYESIKEVANSMRMKRNIDLYSGGIFVSDKESKDFCSFAEDVLFSIKKAIERTWEKGTG
;
A
#
# COMPACT_ATOMS: atom_id res chain seq x y z
N MET A 1 -4.19 -2.11 -2.82
CA MET A 1 -3.14 -1.33 -2.11
C MET A 1 -2.20 -0.53 -3.02
N ILE A 2 -1.30 -1.14 -3.83
CA ILE A 2 -0.26 -0.40 -4.59
C ILE A 2 -0.80 0.76 -5.46
N LYS A 3 -1.90 0.53 -6.20
CA LYS A 3 -2.55 1.59 -6.98
C LYS A 3 -3.05 2.76 -6.12
N GLY A 4 -3.54 2.47 -4.91
CA GLY A 4 -3.93 3.48 -3.93
C GLY A 4 -2.72 4.29 -3.45
N GLY A 5 -1.60 3.63 -3.16
CA GLY A 5 -0.34 4.30 -2.81
C GLY A 5 0.16 5.22 -3.93
N ILE A 6 0.08 4.78 -5.19
CA ILE A 6 0.39 5.63 -6.36
C ILE A 6 -0.50 6.88 -6.38
N ALA A 7 -1.82 6.72 -6.19
CA ALA A 7 -2.76 7.84 -6.15
C ALA A 7 -2.46 8.81 -5.00
N LEU A 8 -2.19 8.29 -3.80
CA LEU A 8 -1.80 9.06 -2.61
C LEU A 8 -0.55 9.91 -2.87
N ILE A 9 0.52 9.28 -3.40
CA ILE A 9 1.78 9.97 -3.68
C ILE A 9 1.62 11.00 -4.79
N ALA A 10 0.85 10.68 -5.85
CA ALA A 10 0.57 11.63 -6.92
C ALA A 10 -0.18 12.86 -6.41
N LYS A 11 -1.17 12.67 -5.52
CA LYS A 11 -2.00 13.76 -4.98
C LYS A 11 -1.28 14.58 -3.90
N ILE A 12 -0.70 13.91 -2.90
CA ILE A 12 -0.15 14.56 -1.70
C ILE A 12 1.35 14.79 -1.85
N GLY A 13 2.08 13.78 -2.30
CA GLY A 13 3.52 13.86 -2.52
C GLY A 13 3.93 14.77 -3.69
N LYS A 14 3.00 15.09 -4.60
CA LYS A 14 3.22 15.91 -5.81
C LYS A 14 4.33 15.36 -6.74
N VAL A 15 4.57 14.06 -6.71
CA VAL A 15 5.57 13.38 -7.57
C VAL A 15 4.86 12.47 -8.56
N LYS A 16 5.32 12.48 -9.83
CA LYS A 16 4.84 11.53 -10.85
C LYS A 16 5.41 10.14 -10.58
N VAL A 17 4.61 9.26 -9.98
CA VAL A 17 5.01 7.87 -9.73
C VAL A 17 4.90 7.05 -11.00
N ARG A 18 6.02 6.45 -11.43
CA ARG A 18 6.02 5.43 -12.50
C ARG A 18 6.00 4.05 -11.87
N SER A 19 5.04 3.22 -12.26
CA SER A 19 4.93 1.82 -11.82
C SER A 19 5.92 0.96 -12.62
N VAL A 20 7.21 1.04 -12.29
CA VAL A 20 8.29 0.21 -12.88
C VAL A 20 8.61 -0.95 -11.92
N LEU A 21 9.09 -2.07 -12.46
CA LEU A 21 9.58 -3.21 -11.68
C LEU A 21 10.57 -2.74 -10.58
N GLY A 22 10.36 -3.22 -9.35
CA GLY A 22 11.16 -2.82 -8.17
C GLY A 22 10.61 -1.60 -7.40
N HIS A 23 9.71 -0.80 -7.97
CA HIS A 23 9.20 0.40 -7.29
C HIS A 23 8.13 0.14 -6.21
N HIS A 24 7.62 -1.10 -6.10
CA HIS A 24 6.59 -1.42 -5.10
C HIS A 24 7.04 -1.14 -3.67
N LEU A 25 8.31 -1.44 -3.34
CA LEU A 25 8.86 -1.16 -2.01
C LEU A 25 8.90 0.34 -1.72
N LYS A 26 9.37 1.13 -2.70
CA LYS A 26 9.43 2.59 -2.59
C LYS A 26 8.05 3.25 -2.49
N ILE A 27 7.05 2.68 -3.15
CA ILE A 27 5.64 3.08 -3.00
C ILE A 27 5.14 2.78 -1.59
N ILE A 28 5.44 1.60 -1.05
CA ILE A 28 5.07 1.20 0.32
C ILE A 28 5.73 2.12 1.36
N GLU A 29 7.02 2.39 1.23
CA GLU A 29 7.78 3.32 2.09
C GLU A 29 7.14 4.71 2.09
N LYS A 30 6.94 5.30 0.91
CA LYS A 30 6.35 6.64 0.79
C LYS A 30 4.90 6.69 1.28
N MET A 31 4.12 5.64 1.06
CA MET A 31 2.77 5.54 1.58
C MET A 31 2.75 5.48 3.12
N SER A 32 3.66 4.71 3.73
CA SER A 32 3.83 4.65 5.17
C SER A 32 4.25 6.00 5.75
N GLU A 33 5.19 6.70 5.11
CA GLU A 33 5.61 8.06 5.51
C GLU A 33 4.44 9.06 5.45
N ILE A 34 3.69 9.10 4.35
CA ILE A 34 2.58 10.06 4.16
C ILE A 34 1.44 9.79 5.14
N LEU A 35 1.12 8.52 5.39
CA LEU A 35 0.04 8.13 6.30
C LEU A 35 0.48 8.07 7.77
N GLN A 36 1.78 8.26 8.04
CA GLN A 36 2.41 8.03 9.34
C GLN A 36 2.02 6.70 9.97
N TYR A 37 1.94 5.66 9.14
CA TYR A 37 1.51 4.33 9.55
C TYR A 37 2.62 3.32 9.28
N GLU A 38 3.45 3.09 10.30
CA GLU A 38 4.70 2.33 10.18
C GLU A 38 4.47 0.85 9.81
N SER A 39 3.39 0.24 10.33
CA SER A 39 3.03 -1.15 10.04
C SER A 39 2.77 -1.42 8.56
N ILE A 40 2.52 -0.38 7.76
CA ILE A 40 2.44 -0.48 6.30
C ILE A 40 3.72 -1.06 5.72
N LYS A 41 4.90 -0.66 6.20
CA LYS A 41 6.17 -1.19 5.69
C LYS A 41 6.30 -2.68 5.97
N GLU A 42 6.00 -3.08 7.19
CA GLU A 42 6.18 -4.45 7.68
C GLU A 42 5.19 -5.42 7.02
N VAL A 43 3.90 -5.11 7.11
CA VAL A 43 2.83 -5.99 6.63
C VAL A 43 2.82 -6.07 5.11
N ALA A 44 2.96 -4.94 4.41
CA ALA A 44 2.98 -4.94 2.95
C ALA A 44 4.21 -5.65 2.37
N ASN A 45 5.38 -5.55 3.01
CA ASN A 45 6.55 -6.29 2.56
C ASN A 45 6.40 -7.79 2.82
N SER A 46 5.82 -8.19 3.95
CA SER A 46 5.48 -9.60 4.24
C SER A 46 4.53 -10.19 3.20
N MET A 47 3.44 -9.47 2.87
CA MET A 47 2.51 -9.84 1.80
C MET A 47 3.21 -10.00 0.44
N ARG A 48 4.11 -9.08 0.10
CA ARG A 48 4.87 -9.12 -1.17
C ARG A 48 5.82 -10.31 -1.23
N MET A 49 6.55 -10.58 -0.15
CA MET A 49 7.48 -11.71 -0.08
C MET A 49 6.73 -13.04 -0.20
N LYS A 50 5.63 -13.22 0.53
CA LYS A 50 4.79 -14.42 0.41
C LYS A 50 4.24 -14.60 -1.01
N ARG A 51 3.71 -13.54 -1.63
CA ARG A 51 3.24 -13.62 -3.03
C ARG A 51 4.36 -14.02 -3.99
N ASN A 52 5.54 -13.45 -3.83
CA ASN A 52 6.67 -13.74 -4.71
C ASN A 52 7.19 -15.17 -4.52
N ILE A 53 7.30 -15.65 -3.29
CA ILE A 53 7.77 -17.01 -3.01
C ILE A 53 6.72 -18.03 -3.48
N ASP A 54 5.42 -17.78 -3.29
CA ASP A 54 4.34 -18.63 -3.81
C ASP A 54 4.45 -18.83 -5.34
N LEU A 55 4.74 -17.75 -6.08
CA LEU A 55 4.91 -17.75 -7.53
C LEU A 55 6.10 -18.57 -8.04
N TYR A 56 7.18 -18.71 -7.25
CA TYR A 56 8.45 -19.30 -7.72
C TYR A 56 8.83 -20.61 -7.03
N SER A 57 8.22 -20.95 -5.89
CA SER A 57 8.65 -22.06 -5.04
C SER A 57 7.69 -23.24 -4.98
N GLY A 58 6.63 -23.26 -5.82
CA GLY A 58 5.73 -24.41 -5.91
C GLY A 58 4.73 -24.54 -4.75
N GLY A 59 4.38 -23.41 -4.12
CA GLY A 59 3.28 -23.31 -3.15
C GLY A 59 3.72 -22.86 -1.76
N ILE A 60 3.33 -21.64 -1.38
CA ILE A 60 3.21 -21.30 0.04
C ILE A 60 1.79 -21.64 0.48
N PHE A 61 1.67 -22.34 1.61
CA PHE A 61 0.39 -22.44 2.30
C PHE A 61 0.06 -21.08 2.93
N VAL A 62 -0.72 -20.26 2.23
CA VAL A 62 -1.39 -19.09 2.82
C VAL A 62 -2.70 -19.59 3.39
N SER A 63 -2.84 -19.54 4.72
CA SER A 63 -4.07 -19.99 5.36
C SER A 63 -5.25 -19.05 5.05
N ASP A 64 -6.47 -19.54 5.20
CA ASP A 64 -7.68 -18.70 5.11
C ASP A 64 -7.66 -17.54 6.10
N LYS A 65 -7.09 -17.77 7.29
CA LYS A 65 -6.91 -16.74 8.30
C LYS A 65 -5.98 -15.64 7.81
N GLU A 66 -4.80 -16.00 7.32
CA GLU A 66 -3.84 -15.01 6.79
C GLU A 66 -4.38 -14.27 5.57
N SER A 67 -5.13 -14.96 4.71
CA SER A 67 -5.80 -14.34 3.57
C SER A 67 -6.79 -13.25 4.02
N LYS A 68 -7.58 -13.53 5.07
CA LYS A 68 -8.48 -12.55 5.68
C LYS A 68 -7.71 -11.40 6.31
N ASP A 69 -6.67 -11.68 7.09
CA ASP A 69 -5.86 -10.66 7.75
C ASP A 69 -5.22 -9.71 6.72
N PHE A 70 -4.70 -10.24 5.61
CA PHE A 70 -4.16 -9.45 4.50
C PHE A 70 -5.22 -8.64 3.76
N CYS A 71 -6.43 -9.19 3.62
CA CYS A 71 -7.54 -8.49 2.99
C CYS A 71 -7.99 -7.29 3.84
N SER A 72 -8.27 -7.54 5.13
CA SER A 72 -8.65 -6.50 6.10
C SER A 72 -7.58 -5.41 6.19
N PHE A 73 -6.30 -5.80 6.27
CA PHE A 73 -5.20 -4.83 6.27
C PHE A 73 -5.19 -3.97 5.00
N ALA A 74 -5.40 -4.56 3.82
CA ALA A 74 -5.45 -3.81 2.57
C ALA A 74 -6.64 -2.83 2.52
N GLU A 75 -7.78 -3.20 3.10
CA GLU A 75 -8.96 -2.34 3.22
C GLU A 75 -8.70 -1.15 4.16
N ASP A 76 -8.12 -1.38 5.33
CA ASP A 76 -7.77 -0.33 6.30
C ASP A 76 -6.81 0.71 5.71
N VAL A 77 -5.81 0.24 4.95
CA VAL A 77 -4.88 1.12 4.24
C VAL A 77 -5.60 1.92 3.16
N LEU A 78 -6.48 1.30 2.37
CA LEU A 78 -7.25 2.00 1.33
C LEU A 78 -8.21 3.04 1.92
N PHE A 79 -8.83 2.74 3.05
CA PHE A 79 -9.67 3.67 3.79
C PHE A 79 -8.88 4.88 4.30
N SER A 80 -7.68 4.63 4.85
CA SER A 80 -6.77 5.68 5.29
C SER A 80 -6.32 6.58 4.13
N ILE A 81 -6.01 5.99 2.97
CA ILE A 81 -5.68 6.73 1.74
C ILE A 81 -6.85 7.62 1.32
N LYS A 82 -8.07 7.08 1.28
CA LYS A 82 -9.28 7.83 0.91
C LYS A 82 -9.44 9.06 1.81
N LYS A 83 -9.40 8.87 3.13
CA LYS A 83 -9.48 9.97 4.11
C LYS A 83 -8.40 11.03 3.91
N ALA A 84 -7.16 10.62 3.63
CA ALA A 84 -6.06 11.56 3.42
C ALA A 84 -6.27 12.42 2.16
N ILE A 85 -6.74 11.81 1.07
CA ILE A 85 -7.04 12.49 -0.19
C ILE A 85 -8.24 13.45 -0.05
N GLU A 86 -9.31 13.03 0.64
CA GLU A 86 -10.50 13.85 0.89
C GLU A 86 -10.17 15.08 1.75
N ARG A 87 -9.40 14.90 2.83
CA ARG A 87 -8.93 16.02 3.67
C ARG A 87 -8.07 17.04 2.92
N THR A 88 -7.33 16.61 1.90
CA THR A 88 -6.56 17.55 1.06
C THR A 88 -7.44 18.26 0.03
N TRP A 89 -8.58 17.69 -0.34
CA TRP A 89 -9.55 18.33 -1.22
C TRP A 89 -10.24 19.50 -0.52
N GLU A 90 -10.72 19.30 0.71
CA GLU A 90 -11.38 20.34 1.53
C GLU A 90 -10.48 21.55 1.81
N LYS A 91 -9.16 21.34 1.92
CA LYS A 91 -8.18 22.41 2.18
C LYS A 91 -7.72 23.17 0.93
N GLY A 92 -8.05 22.69 -0.27
CA GLY A 92 -7.64 23.27 -1.56
C GLY A 92 -8.74 24.03 -2.29
N THR A 93 -9.95 24.09 -1.73
CA THR A 93 -11.12 24.79 -2.28
C THR A 93 -11.43 26.12 -1.57
N GLY A 94 -10.42 26.74 -0.95
CA GLY A 94 -10.51 28.10 -0.37
C GLY A 94 -9.63 29.08 -1.12
#